data_AF-A0A0V0SEJ9-F1
#
_entry.id   AF-A0A0V0SEJ9-F1
#
_cell.length_a   1.000
_cell.length_b   1.000
_cell.length_c   1.000
_cell.angle_alpha   90.00
_cell.angle_beta   90.00
_cell.angle_gamma   90.00
#
_symmetry.space_group_name_H-M   'P 1'
#
loop_
_entity.id
_entity.type
_entity.pdbx_description
1 polymer ?
#
loop_
_entity_poly.entity_id
_entity_poly.type
_entity_poly.pdbx_seq_one_letter_code
_entity_poly.pdbx_strand_id
1 'polypeptide(L)' 'LKRLAAGDPRPVLEIYDELASNASIRQETAAHFPTWEQAWNTMYYSRSKR' A
#
# COMPACT_ATOMS: atom_id res chain seq x y z
N LEU A 1 9.80 -0.78 -11.73
CA LEU A 1 10.70 -1.89 -11.37
C LEU A 1 11.74 -2.18 -12.45
N LYS A 2 11.39 -2.70 -13.63
CA LYS A 2 12.39 -3.01 -14.69
C LYS A 2 13.32 -1.84 -15.05
N ARG A 3 12.82 -0.60 -15.06
CA ARG A 3 13.62 0.60 -15.33
C ARG A 3 14.50 1.04 -14.15
N LEU A 4 14.15 0.68 -12.91
CA LEU A 4 14.97 0.90 -11.71
C LEU A 4 16.05 -0.19 -11.60
N ALA A 5 15.70 -1.43 -11.92
CA ALA A 5 16.61 -2.57 -11.95
C ALA A 5 17.59 -2.54 -13.14
N ALA A 6 17.37 -1.69 -14.15
CA ALA A 6 18.25 -1.60 -15.32
C ALA A 6 19.64 -0.99 -14.99
N GLY A 7 19.78 -0.31 -13.85
CA GLY A 7 21.05 0.24 -13.36
C GLY A 7 21.50 -0.33 -12.02
N ASP A 8 20.76 -1.31 -11.47
CA ASP A 8 21.04 -1.92 -10.18
C ASP A 8 21.54 -3.36 -10.43
N PRO A 9 22.72 -3.76 -9.91
CA PRO A 9 23.25 -5.11 -10.09
C PRO A 9 22.42 -6.19 -9.38
N ARG A 10 21.49 -5.79 -8.50
CA ARG A 10 20.66 -6.72 -7.72
C ARG A 10 19.56 -7.35 -8.58
N PRO A 11 19.20 -8.62 -8.33
CA PRO A 11 18.04 -9.25 -8.95
C PRO A 11 16.77 -8.41 -8.77
N VAL A 12 15.93 -8.37 -9.80
CA VAL A 12 14.64 -7.65 -9.78
C VAL A 12 13.78 -8.05 -8.57
N LEU A 13 13.90 -9.30 -8.12
CA LEU A 13 13.18 -9.81 -6.96
C LEU A 13 13.62 -9.15 -5.64
N GLU A 14 14.92 -8.96 -5.42
CA GLU A 14 15.42 -8.28 -4.22
C GLU A 14 14.98 -6.81 -4.19
N ILE A 15 15.01 -6.13 -5.34
CA ILE A 15 14.54 -4.75 -5.47
C ILE A 15 13.04 -4.66 -5.18
N TYR A 16 12.26 -5.69 -5.58
CA TYR A 16 10.84 -5.77 -5.27
C TYR A 16 10.59 -5.96 -3.78
N ASP A 17 11.27 -6.91 -3.14
CA ASP A 17 11.09 -7.21 -1.71
C ASP A 17 11.53 -6.04 -0.82
N GLU A 18 12.61 -5.35 -1.18
CA GLU A 18 13.04 -4.14 -0.48
C GLU A 18 12.02 -3.01 -0.63
N LEU A 19 11.50 -2.77 -1.85
CA LEU A 19 10.46 -1.77 -2.09
C LEU A 19 9.16 -2.11 -1.35
N ALA A 20 8.75 -3.38 -1.37
CA ALA A 20 7.54 -3.85 -0.69
C ALA A 20 7.67 -3.70 0.82
N SER A 21 8.83 -4.07 1.38
CA SER A 21 9.11 -3.93 2.81
C SER A 21 9.16 -2.45 3.23
N ASN A 22 9.83 -1.60 2.46
CA ASN A 22 9.89 -0.16 2.71
C ASN A 22 8.50 0.49 2.60
N ALA A 23 7.70 0.13 1.60
CA ALA A 23 6.33 0.60 1.46
C ALA A 23 5.42 0.14 2.62
N SER A 24 5.64 -1.08 3.12
CA SER A 24 4.93 -1.63 4.27
C SER A 24 5.31 -0.92 5.59
N ILE A 25 6.59 -0.58 5.76
CA ILE A 25 7.10 0.15 6.94
C ILE A 25 6.63 1.60 6.98
N ARG A 26 6.26 2.20 5.84
CA ARG A 26 5.63 3.53 5.77
C ARG A 26 4.17 3.48 6.26
N GLN A 27 3.97 2.95 7.47
CA GLN A 27 2.75 2.95 8.27
C GLN A 27 2.17 4.36 8.49
N GLU A 28 3.00 5.41 8.40
CA GLU A 28 2.55 6.80 8.36
C GLU A 28 1.56 7.06 7.21
N THR A 29 1.69 6.32 6.09
CA THR A 29 0.75 6.41 4.96
C THR A 29 -0.57 5.70 5.25
N ALA A 30 -0.56 4.67 6.11
CA ALA A 30 -1.77 3.93 6.48
C ALA A 30 -2.75 4.79 7.30
N ALA A 31 -2.27 5.84 7.98
CA ALA A 31 -3.14 6.82 8.63
C ALA A 31 -3.92 7.70 7.63
N HIS A 32 -3.42 7.83 6.41
CA HIS A 32 -4.04 8.68 5.38
C HIS A 32 -5.08 7.94 4.52
N PHE A 33 -5.04 6.60 4.48
CA PHE A 33 -5.97 5.80 3.70
C PHE A 33 -6.91 5.00 4.60
N PRO A 34 -8.24 5.12 4.42
CA PRO A 34 -9.17 4.32 5.18
C PRO A 34 -8.96 2.84 4.86
N THR A 35 -9.00 2.01 5.89
CA THR A 35 -8.97 0.55 5.71
C THR A 35 -10.19 0.11 4.91
N TRP A 36 -10.08 -1.00 4.17
CA TRP A 36 -11.20 -1.63 3.45
C TRP A 36 -12.47 -1.69 4.31
N GLU A 37 -12.36 -2.19 5.53
CA GLU A 37 -13.48 -2.29 6.47
C GLU A 37 -14.06 -0.92 6.88
N GLN A 38 -13.24 0.12 7.04
CA GLN A 38 -13.72 1.48 7.28
C GLN A 38 -14.49 2.04 6.07
N ALA A 39 -14.02 1.77 4.85
CA ALA A 39 -14.70 2.21 3.64
C ALA A 39 -16.08 1.55 3.48
N TRP A 40 -16.19 0.24 3.76
CA TRP A 40 -17.46 -0.48 3.73
C TRP A 40 -18.43 -0.03 4.82
N ASN A 41 -17.95 0.11 6.05
CA ASN A 41 -18.79 0.57 7.15
C ASN A 41 -19.32 1.97 6.86
N THR A 42 -18.48 2.86 6.32
CA THR A 42 -18.91 4.19 5.88
C THR A 42 -19.98 4.08 4.80
N MET A 43 -19.78 3.31 3.74
CA MET A 43 -20.72 3.22 2.62
C MET A 43 -22.08 2.60 3.02
N TYR A 44 -22.06 1.51 3.79
CA TYR A 44 -23.28 0.75 4.10
C TYR A 44 -24.03 1.31 5.31
N TYR A 45 -23.32 1.66 6.40
CA TYR A 45 -23.98 2.10 7.63
C TYR A 45 -24.35 3.58 7.65
N SER A 46 -23.64 4.46 6.93
CA SER A 46 -24.08 5.87 6.79
C SER A 46 -25.39 5.99 6.01
N ARG A 47 -25.65 5.05 5.08
CA ARG A 47 -26.90 4.97 4.31
C ARG A 47 -28.10 4.52 5.14
N SER A 48 -27.88 3.82 6.25
CA SER A 48 -28.96 3.29 7.08
C SER A 48 -29.43 4.25 8.18
N LYS A 49 -28.77 5.39 8.38
CA LYS A 49 -29.19 6.42 9.36
C LYS A 49 -30.12 7.50 8.77
N ARG A 50 -30.98 7.15 7.81
CA ARG A 50 -31.94 8.07 7.21
C ARG A 50 -33.37 7.69 7.58
#